data_AF-A0A2A2HB68-F1
#
_entry.id   AF-A0A2A2HB68-F1
#
_cell.length_a   1.000
_cell.length_b   1.000
_cell.length_c   1.000
_cell.angle_alpha   90.00
_cell.angle_beta   90.00
_cell.angle_gamma   90.00
#
_symmetry.space_group_name_H-M   'P 1'
#
loop_
_entity.id
_entity.type
_entity.pdbx_description
1 polymer ?
#
loop_
_entity_poly.entity_id
_entity_poly.type
_entity_poly.pdbx_seq_one_letter_code
_entity_poly.pdbx_strand_id
1 'polypeptide(L)'
;MLEVMQVSRKVMDYLDAFNGSKPVVHNNDAMIIKGISRRKIPVDERQSVLNETFQAMSIDEIPVDSQEASELTEKIDLVFKKTTGVFDEANGILGIEKLKNTFEMTGFAINYIMGKKDNIAVYIAMWSDKSGAGPMFVECMVVNLIAADSDYDIRKEVSVNDNNNNDDGFDLPFDMSDPSFK
;
A
#
# COMPACT_ATOMS: atom_id res chain seq x y z
N MET A 1 -20.32 0.92 -9.88
CA MET A 1 -19.05 1.38 -9.28
C MET A 1 -19.16 1.16 -7.78
N LEU A 2 -18.38 0.26 -7.19
CA LEU A 2 -18.32 0.10 -5.74
C LEU A 2 -17.58 1.32 -5.19
N GLU A 3 -18.28 2.16 -4.45
CA GLU A 3 -17.70 3.35 -3.83
C GLU A 3 -16.64 2.89 -2.81
N VAL A 4 -15.46 3.49 -2.80
CA VAL A 4 -14.33 3.15 -1.90
C VAL A 4 -14.79 2.99 -0.43
N MET A 5 -15.76 3.82 -0.01
CA MET A 5 -16.44 3.75 1.28
C MET A 5 -17.21 2.44 1.53
N GLN A 6 -17.88 1.89 0.53
CA GLN A 6 -18.68 0.68 0.68
C GLN A 6 -17.78 -0.54 0.91
N VAL A 7 -16.64 -0.62 0.21
CA VAL A 7 -15.65 -1.68 0.42
C VAL A 7 -15.03 -1.55 1.80
N SER A 8 -14.55 -0.37 2.17
CA SER A 8 -13.92 -0.15 3.48
C SER A 8 -14.89 -0.44 4.64
N ARG A 9 -16.16 -0.01 4.53
CA ARG A 9 -17.19 -0.31 5.52
C ARG A 9 -17.45 -1.80 5.65
N LYS A 10 -17.57 -2.54 4.54
CA LYS A 10 -17.76 -4.00 4.56
C LYS A 10 -16.58 -4.71 5.23
N VAL A 11 -15.35 -4.29 4.93
CA VAL A 11 -14.14 -4.80 5.60
C VAL A 11 -14.22 -4.58 7.11
N MET A 12 -14.45 -3.34 7.52
CA MET A 12 -14.48 -2.99 8.93
C MET A 12 -15.65 -3.64 9.69
N ASP A 13 -16.80 -3.84 9.04
CA ASP A 13 -17.95 -4.55 9.60
C ASP A 13 -17.64 -6.05 9.77
N TYR A 14 -17.04 -6.71 8.77
CA TYR A 14 -16.67 -8.13 8.83
C TYR A 14 -15.69 -8.43 9.98
N LEU A 15 -14.82 -7.46 10.27
CA LEU A 15 -13.84 -7.53 11.34
C LEU A 15 -14.35 -6.98 12.68
N ASP A 16 -15.63 -6.60 12.78
CA ASP A 16 -16.24 -5.93 13.95
C ASP A 16 -15.38 -4.79 14.50
N ALA A 17 -14.85 -3.97 13.58
CA ALA A 17 -13.96 -2.86 13.85
C ALA A 17 -14.55 -1.50 13.42
N PHE A 18 -15.73 -1.48 12.78
CA PHE A 18 -16.33 -0.25 12.25
C PHE A 18 -16.84 0.71 13.33
N ASN A 19 -17.45 0.21 14.39
CA ASN A 19 -18.02 1.08 15.42
C ASN A 19 -16.91 1.69 16.29
N GLY A 20 -16.81 3.02 16.29
CA GLY A 20 -15.71 3.77 16.90
C GLY A 20 -14.49 3.93 15.99
N SER A 21 -14.58 3.49 14.73
CA SER A 21 -13.54 3.72 13.74
C SER A 21 -13.40 5.20 13.38
N LYS A 22 -12.21 5.57 12.92
CA LYS A 22 -11.86 6.93 12.50
C LYS A 22 -11.26 6.90 11.09
N PRO A 23 -11.83 7.64 10.13
CA PRO A 23 -11.16 7.85 8.85
C PRO A 23 -9.93 8.74 9.06
N VAL A 24 -8.82 8.33 8.45
CA VAL A 24 -7.56 9.10 8.39
C VAL A 24 -7.45 9.78 7.04
N VAL A 25 -7.85 9.08 5.98
CA VAL A 25 -8.06 9.64 4.65
C VAL A 25 -9.47 9.29 4.20
N HIS A 26 -10.16 10.25 3.61
CA HIS A 26 -11.48 10.07 3.06
C HIS A 26 -11.72 11.02 1.87
N ASN A 27 -11.79 10.44 0.68
CA ASN A 27 -12.18 11.12 -0.55
C ASN A 27 -12.73 10.07 -1.55
N ASN A 28 -13.06 10.50 -2.77
CA ASN A 28 -13.66 9.63 -3.78
C ASN A 28 -12.72 8.53 -4.29
N ASP A 29 -11.42 8.76 -4.23
CA ASP A 29 -10.39 7.89 -4.81
C ASP A 29 -9.66 7.04 -3.77
N ALA A 30 -9.68 7.44 -2.50
CA ALA A 30 -9.00 6.72 -1.43
C ALA A 30 -9.70 6.88 -0.07
N MET A 31 -9.65 5.80 0.71
CA MET A 31 -10.07 5.77 2.09
C MET A 31 -9.09 4.96 2.93
N ILE A 32 -8.61 5.57 4.02
CA ILE A 32 -7.89 4.87 5.07
C ILE A 32 -8.72 5.00 6.34
N ILE A 33 -9.11 3.88 6.92
CA ILE A 33 -9.91 3.84 8.14
C ILE A 33 -9.23 2.96 9.18
N LYS A 34 -9.13 3.47 10.41
CA LYS A 34 -8.58 2.75 11.56
C LYS A 34 -9.68 2.45 12.56
N GLY A 35 -9.67 1.28 13.16
CA GLY A 35 -10.66 0.86 14.15
C GLY A 35 -10.09 -0.11 15.17
N ILE A 36 -10.89 -0.38 16.21
CA ILE A 36 -10.59 -1.41 17.21
C ILE A 36 -11.59 -2.54 16.98
N SER A 37 -11.08 -3.72 16.66
CA SER A 37 -11.93 -4.90 16.56
C SER A 37 -12.37 -5.34 17.95
N ARG A 38 -13.64 -5.73 18.07
CA ARG A 38 -14.14 -6.38 19.29
C ARG A 38 -13.91 -7.88 19.28
N ARG A 39 -13.51 -8.46 18.15
CA ARG A 39 -13.14 -9.87 18.06
C ARG A 39 -11.80 -10.09 18.76
N LYS A 40 -11.69 -11.20 19.48
CA LYS A 40 -10.41 -11.70 20.00
C LYS A 40 -9.89 -12.74 19.03
N ILE A 41 -8.96 -12.34 18.16
CA ILE A 41 -8.37 -13.22 17.16
C ILE A 41 -6.94 -13.55 17.58
N PRO A 42 -6.63 -14.83 17.87
CA PRO A 42 -5.27 -15.31 18.11
C PRO A 42 -4.33 -14.94 16.97
N VAL A 43 -3.05 -14.69 17.28
CA VAL A 43 -2.07 -14.22 16.30
C VAL A 43 -1.89 -15.20 15.13
N ASP A 44 -1.88 -16.49 15.43
CA ASP A 44 -1.76 -17.61 14.51
C ASP A 44 -2.99 -17.80 13.59
N GLU A 45 -4.15 -17.31 14.01
CA GLU A 45 -5.39 -17.38 13.22
C GLU A 45 -5.63 -16.15 12.33
N ARG A 46 -4.93 -15.04 12.58
CA ARG A 46 -5.18 -13.76 11.88
C ARG A 46 -5.06 -13.85 10.38
N GLN A 47 -4.06 -14.57 9.88
CA GLN A 47 -3.90 -14.73 8.43
C GLN A 47 -5.10 -15.44 7.81
N SER A 48 -5.64 -16.47 8.47
CA SER A 48 -6.86 -17.15 8.00
C SER A 48 -8.03 -16.18 7.94
N VAL A 49 -8.23 -15.36 8.99
CA VAL A 49 -9.32 -14.38 9.02
C VAL A 49 -9.16 -13.31 7.93
N LEU A 50 -7.93 -12.87 7.65
CA LEU A 50 -7.66 -11.95 6.54
C LEU A 50 -8.03 -12.58 5.19
N ASN A 51 -7.64 -13.82 4.97
CA ASN A 51 -7.97 -14.57 3.75
C ASN A 51 -9.48 -14.77 3.61
N GLU A 52 -10.18 -15.13 4.69
CA GLU A 52 -11.65 -15.24 4.72
C GLU A 52 -12.33 -13.90 4.42
N THR A 53 -11.77 -12.80 4.92
CA THR A 53 -12.29 -11.44 4.66
C THR A 53 -12.24 -11.14 3.15
N PHE A 54 -11.13 -11.49 2.50
CA PHE A 54 -10.97 -11.34 1.05
C PHE A 54 -11.92 -12.23 0.26
N GLN A 55 -12.04 -13.51 0.64
CA GLN A 55 -12.97 -14.45 0.02
C GLN A 55 -14.43 -13.96 0.12
N ALA A 56 -14.85 -13.50 1.30
CA ALA A 56 -16.19 -12.98 1.53
C ALA A 56 -16.52 -11.74 0.69
N MET A 57 -15.49 -11.02 0.22
CA MET A 57 -15.63 -9.80 -0.58
C MET A 57 -15.28 -10.01 -2.04
N SER A 58 -14.88 -11.22 -2.44
CA SER A 58 -14.37 -11.55 -3.78
C SER A 58 -13.23 -10.62 -4.17
N ILE A 59 -12.26 -10.47 -3.27
CA ILE A 59 -11.00 -9.76 -3.51
C ILE A 59 -9.94 -10.81 -3.82
N ASP A 60 -9.25 -10.64 -4.94
CA ASP A 60 -8.14 -11.49 -5.33
C ASP A 60 -6.89 -11.08 -4.55
N GLU A 61 -6.33 -12.03 -3.78
CA GLU A 61 -5.10 -11.81 -3.03
C GLU A 61 -3.93 -11.59 -3.98
N ILE A 62 -3.10 -10.59 -3.68
CA ILE A 62 -1.85 -10.34 -4.37
C ILE A 62 -0.71 -10.69 -3.41
N PRO A 63 0.18 -11.65 -3.76
CA PRO A 63 1.35 -11.95 -2.95
C PRO A 63 2.25 -10.73 -2.83
N VAL A 64 2.67 -10.41 -1.61
CA VAL A 64 3.40 -9.18 -1.28
C VAL A 64 4.76 -9.09 -1.98
N ASP A 65 5.38 -10.23 -2.27
CA ASP A 65 6.66 -10.38 -2.96
C ASP A 65 6.53 -10.44 -4.50
N SER A 66 5.33 -10.27 -5.04
CA SER A 66 5.09 -10.32 -6.48
C SER A 66 5.40 -9.00 -7.19
N GLN A 67 5.68 -9.09 -8.49
CA GLN A 67 5.79 -7.91 -9.37
C GLN A 67 4.49 -7.10 -9.37
N GLU A 68 3.33 -7.76 -9.33
CA GLU A 68 2.02 -7.09 -9.27
C GLU A 68 1.87 -6.26 -7.98
N ALA A 69 2.36 -6.75 -6.83
CA ALA A 69 2.37 -5.97 -5.59
C ALA A 69 3.22 -4.70 -5.70
N SER A 70 4.37 -4.77 -6.37
CA SER A 70 5.23 -3.62 -6.62
C SER A 70 4.52 -2.57 -7.50
N GLU A 71 3.97 -2.99 -8.64
CA GLU A 71 3.25 -2.08 -9.55
C GLU A 71 2.02 -1.46 -8.88
N LEU A 72 1.29 -2.26 -8.08
CA LEU A 72 0.13 -1.78 -7.35
C LEU A 72 0.51 -0.73 -6.29
N THR A 73 1.63 -0.94 -5.61
CA THR A 73 2.17 0.03 -4.63
C THR A 73 2.50 1.36 -5.29
N GLU A 74 3.17 1.33 -6.45
CA GLU A 74 3.48 2.54 -7.21
C GLU A 74 2.22 3.32 -7.59
N LYS A 75 1.18 2.61 -8.05
CA LYS A 75 -0.11 3.23 -8.39
C LYS A 75 -0.78 3.86 -7.16
N ILE A 76 -0.76 3.17 -6.02
CA ILE A 76 -1.31 3.68 -4.76
C ILE A 76 -0.59 4.96 -4.33
N ASP A 77 0.75 4.95 -4.35
CA ASP A 77 1.58 6.11 -4.01
C ASP A 77 1.26 7.33 -4.89
N LEU A 78 0.99 7.10 -6.19
CA LEU A 78 0.58 8.15 -7.11
C LEU A 78 -0.76 8.78 -6.72
N VAL A 79 -1.76 7.97 -6.35
CA VAL A 79 -3.07 8.49 -5.93
C VAL A 79 -2.89 9.37 -4.71
N PHE A 80 -2.19 8.91 -3.69
CA PHE A 80 -2.04 9.69 -2.46
C PHE A 80 -1.17 10.94 -2.61
N LYS A 81 -0.12 10.92 -3.44
CA LYS A 81 0.65 12.14 -3.76
C LYS A 81 -0.22 13.25 -4.33
N LYS A 82 -1.28 12.91 -5.09
CA LYS A 82 -2.25 13.89 -5.61
C LYS A 82 -3.22 14.37 -4.54
N THR A 83 -3.65 13.48 -3.65
CA THR A 83 -4.76 13.77 -2.75
C THR A 83 -4.35 14.42 -1.43
N THR A 84 -3.10 14.24 -0.98
CA THR A 84 -2.61 14.81 0.28
C THR A 84 -1.35 15.64 0.04
N GLY A 85 -1.43 16.96 0.22
CA GLY A 85 -0.27 17.86 0.21
C GLY A 85 0.71 17.66 1.39
N VAL A 86 0.40 16.69 2.27
CA VAL A 86 1.22 16.24 3.39
C VAL A 86 1.16 14.71 3.40
N PHE A 87 1.75 14.07 2.38
CA PHE A 87 2.00 12.63 2.44
C PHE A 87 3.38 12.44 3.02
N ASP A 88 3.44 12.26 4.34
CA ASP A 88 4.65 11.85 5.04
C ASP A 88 5.00 10.42 4.57
N GLU A 89 6.28 10.13 4.36
CA GLU A 89 6.87 9.05 3.55
C GLU A 89 6.58 7.59 4.00
N ALA A 90 5.44 7.30 4.64
CA ALA A 90 5.15 6.04 5.32
C ALA A 90 4.10 5.12 4.66
N ASN A 91 3.62 5.40 3.45
CA ASN A 91 2.29 4.91 3.04
C ASN A 91 2.22 4.15 1.69
N GLY A 92 3.21 3.29 1.44
CA GLY A 92 3.12 2.17 0.50
C GLY A 92 3.37 0.84 1.22
N ILE A 93 3.41 -0.30 0.52
CA ILE A 93 3.77 -1.60 1.13
C ILE A 93 5.13 -1.53 1.84
N LEU A 94 6.11 -0.82 1.27
CA LEU A 94 7.42 -0.62 1.90
C LEU A 94 7.33 0.18 3.22
N GLY A 95 6.37 1.10 3.33
CA GLY A 95 6.08 1.82 4.57
C GLY A 95 5.44 0.90 5.61
N ILE A 96 4.48 0.08 5.17
CA ILE A 96 3.83 -0.97 5.97
C ILE A 96 4.84 -2.01 6.46
N GLU A 97 5.78 -2.46 5.64
CA GLU A 97 6.79 -3.44 6.02
C GLU A 97 7.79 -2.86 7.02
N LYS A 98 8.22 -1.61 6.82
CA LYS A 98 9.04 -0.88 7.79
C LYS A 98 8.30 -0.70 9.12
N LEU A 99 7.02 -0.33 9.06
CA LEU A 99 6.16 -0.23 10.23
C LEU A 99 6.01 -1.59 10.91
N LYS A 100 5.76 -2.66 10.16
CA LYS A 100 5.67 -4.02 10.68
C LYS A 100 6.93 -4.38 11.47
N ASN A 101 8.11 -4.21 10.87
CA ASN A 101 9.37 -4.50 11.55
C ASN A 101 9.51 -3.70 12.85
N THR A 102 9.14 -2.41 12.82
CA THR A 102 9.19 -1.53 14.00
C THR A 102 8.21 -1.97 15.10
N PHE A 103 6.98 -2.31 14.73
CA PHE A 103 5.96 -2.79 15.64
C PHE A 103 6.34 -4.15 16.25
N GLU A 104 6.90 -5.05 15.46
CA GLU A 104 7.33 -6.36 15.93
C GLU A 104 8.50 -6.31 16.91
N MET A 105 9.43 -5.36 16.72
CA MET A 105 10.52 -5.09 17.66
C MET A 105 10.02 -4.52 18.99
N THR A 106 8.89 -3.81 18.98
CA THR A 106 8.31 -3.19 20.18
C THR A 106 7.27 -4.08 20.91
N GLY A 107 7.11 -5.33 20.46
CA GLY A 107 6.26 -6.32 21.13
C GLY A 107 4.86 -6.46 20.54
N PHE A 108 4.58 -5.92 19.36
CA PHE A 108 3.31 -6.11 18.66
C PHE A 108 3.37 -7.23 17.63
N ALA A 109 2.30 -7.99 17.46
CA ALA A 109 2.10 -8.91 16.36
C ALA A 109 1.26 -8.23 15.29
N ILE A 110 1.71 -8.28 14.03
CA ILE A 110 1.03 -7.67 12.89
C ILE A 110 0.88 -8.68 11.75
N ASN A 111 -0.34 -8.76 11.24
CA ASN A 111 -0.69 -9.52 10.05
C ASN A 111 -1.33 -8.57 9.05
N TYR A 112 -1.01 -8.73 7.78
CA TYR A 112 -1.59 -7.93 6.73
C TYR A 112 -1.81 -8.75 5.47
N ILE A 113 -2.70 -8.25 4.63
CA ILE A 113 -3.02 -8.80 3.33
C ILE A 113 -3.26 -7.66 2.36
N MET A 114 -2.96 -7.89 1.09
CA MET A 114 -3.25 -6.96 0.02
C MET A 114 -3.89 -7.70 -1.14
N GLY A 115 -4.74 -7.00 -1.87
CA GLY A 115 -5.42 -7.59 -3.01
C GLY A 115 -6.14 -6.56 -3.84
N LYS A 116 -6.82 -7.09 -4.85
CA LYS A 116 -7.46 -6.32 -5.89
C LYS A 116 -8.84 -6.87 -6.18
N LYS A 117 -9.75 -5.96 -6.50
CA LYS A 117 -11.05 -6.30 -7.06
C LYS A 117 -11.41 -5.26 -8.11
N ASP A 118 -11.54 -5.68 -9.36
CA ASP A 118 -11.74 -4.77 -10.49
C ASP A 118 -10.66 -3.66 -10.50
N ASN A 119 -11.07 -2.39 -10.42
CA ASN A 119 -10.18 -1.23 -10.35
C ASN A 119 -9.99 -0.72 -8.92
N ILE A 120 -10.14 -1.57 -7.91
CA ILE A 120 -9.97 -1.22 -6.50
C ILE A 120 -8.83 -2.04 -5.91
N ALA A 121 -7.90 -1.37 -5.27
CA ALA A 121 -6.92 -1.98 -4.38
C ALA A 121 -7.43 -2.00 -2.95
N VAL A 122 -7.20 -3.09 -2.24
CA VAL A 122 -7.54 -3.24 -0.83
C VAL A 122 -6.34 -3.73 -0.06
N TYR A 123 -6.05 -3.05 1.04
CA TYR A 123 -5.06 -3.44 2.02
C TYR A 123 -5.69 -3.49 3.40
N ILE A 124 -5.38 -4.53 4.17
CA ILE A 124 -5.86 -4.70 5.54
C ILE A 124 -4.69 -5.08 6.42
N ALA A 125 -4.53 -4.37 7.54
CA ALA A 125 -3.62 -4.73 8.61
C ALA A 125 -4.38 -4.97 9.91
N MET A 126 -3.96 -5.99 10.65
CA MET A 126 -4.37 -6.26 12.03
C MET A 126 -3.14 -6.23 12.92
N TRP A 127 -3.20 -5.54 14.05
CA TRP A 127 -2.14 -5.61 15.04
C TRP A 127 -2.64 -5.58 16.48
N SER A 128 -1.89 -6.22 17.36
CA SER A 128 -2.10 -6.19 18.81
C SER A 128 -0.78 -6.44 19.54
N ASP A 129 -0.77 -6.25 20.84
CA ASP A 129 0.33 -6.74 21.68
C ASP A 129 0.51 -8.26 21.52
N LYS A 130 1.77 -8.74 21.47
CA LYS A 130 2.11 -10.18 21.34
C LYS A 130 1.64 -11.01 22.54
N SER A 131 1.50 -10.40 23.71
CA SER A 131 0.94 -11.07 24.90
C SER A 131 -0.56 -11.36 24.79
N GLY A 132 -1.24 -10.79 23.79
CA GLY A 132 -2.69 -10.83 23.66
C GLY A 132 -3.42 -9.86 24.59
N ALA A 133 -2.69 -9.01 25.32
CA ALA A 133 -3.26 -7.96 26.14
C ALA A 133 -3.74 -6.77 25.31
N GLY A 134 -4.81 -6.12 25.77
CA GLY A 134 -5.32 -4.90 25.15
C GLY A 134 -6.12 -5.12 23.86
N PRO A 135 -6.44 -4.03 23.15
CA PRO A 135 -7.25 -4.08 21.94
C PRO A 135 -6.49 -4.66 20.74
N MET A 136 -7.23 -5.26 19.82
CA MET A 136 -6.75 -5.54 18.47
C MET A 136 -7.19 -4.41 17.54
N PHE A 137 -6.23 -3.79 16.89
CA PHE A 137 -6.45 -2.72 15.93
C PHE A 137 -6.58 -3.27 14.52
N VAL A 138 -7.40 -2.61 13.71
CA VAL A 138 -7.59 -2.90 12.29
C VAL A 138 -7.41 -1.61 11.51
N GLU A 139 -6.63 -1.66 10.44
CA GLU A 139 -6.55 -0.62 9.43
C GLU A 139 -6.96 -1.20 8.09
N CYS A 140 -7.86 -0.50 7.41
CA CYS A 140 -8.26 -0.81 6.05
C CYS A 140 -7.96 0.39 5.17
N MET A 141 -7.21 0.13 4.10
CA MET A 141 -6.96 1.07 3.02
C MET A 141 -7.64 0.54 1.75
N VAL A 142 -8.40 1.41 1.10
CA VAL A 142 -9.08 1.11 -0.16
C VAL A 142 -8.77 2.25 -1.13
N VAL A 143 -8.34 1.91 -2.34
CA VAL A 143 -7.91 2.89 -3.35
C VAL A 143 -8.54 2.55 -4.71
N ASN A 144 -9.09 3.56 -5.38
CA ASN A 144 -9.57 3.50 -6.74
C ASN A 144 -8.39 3.69 -7.72
N LEU A 145 -8.07 2.65 -8.49
CA LEU A 145 -6.94 2.61 -9.40
C LEU A 145 -7.16 3.37 -10.70
N ILE A 146 -8.42 3.67 -11.07
CA ILE A 146 -8.72 4.46 -12.28
C ILE A 146 -8.09 5.86 -12.18
N ALA A 147 -8.01 6.43 -10.97
CA ALA A 147 -7.37 7.72 -10.71
C ALA A 147 -5.83 7.69 -10.89
N ALA A 148 -5.24 6.48 -10.89
CA ALA A 148 -3.81 6.26 -11.10
C ALA A 148 -3.47 6.00 -12.57
N ASP A 149 -4.32 5.28 -13.30
CA ASP A 149 -4.02 4.77 -14.64
C ASP A 149 -3.77 5.89 -15.68
N SER A 150 -4.44 7.04 -15.57
CA SER A 150 -4.22 8.17 -16.50
C SER A 150 -2.79 8.70 -16.50
N ASP A 151 -2.06 8.53 -15.40
CA ASP A 151 -0.71 9.09 -15.21
C ASP A 151 0.36 8.01 -15.12
N TYR A 152 -0.01 6.79 -14.71
CA TYR A 152 0.92 5.66 -14.65
C TYR A 152 1.37 5.26 -16.06
N ASP A 153 0.44 5.20 -17.02
CA ASP A 153 0.76 4.88 -18.42
C ASP A 153 1.71 5.93 -19.03
N ILE A 154 1.47 7.22 -18.73
CA ILE A 154 2.36 8.31 -19.17
C ILE A 154 3.78 8.14 -18.59
N ARG A 155 3.91 7.80 -17.30
CA ARG A 155 5.23 7.62 -16.68
C ARG A 155 5.97 6.39 -17.21
N LYS A 156 5.28 5.26 -17.43
CA LYS A 156 5.89 4.08 -18.05
C LYS A 156 6.38 4.41 -19.47
N GLU A 157 5.60 5.13 -20.28
CA GLU A 157 6.04 5.56 -21.61
C GLU A 157 7.28 6.45 -21.56
N VAL A 158 7.36 7.41 -20.63
CA VAL A 158 8.54 8.27 -20.46
C VAL A 158 9.76 7.46 -20.01
N SER A 159 9.64 6.58 -19.01
CA SER A 159 10.75 5.76 -18.53
C SER A 159 11.26 4.74 -19.56
N VAL A 160 10.38 4.23 -20.43
CA VAL A 160 10.78 3.36 -21.55
C VAL A 160 11.51 4.16 -22.63
N ASN A 161 11.09 5.40 -22.89
CA ASN A 161 11.76 6.28 -23.86
C ASN A 161 13.13 6.77 -23.37
N ASP A 162 13.31 7.04 -22.07
CA ASP A 162 14.60 7.44 -21.51
C ASP A 162 15.64 6.29 -21.54
N ASN A 163 15.18 5.03 -21.42
CA ASN A 163 16.06 3.85 -21.52
C ASN A 163 16.47 3.50 -22.96
N ASN A 164 15.80 4.06 -23.97
CA ASN A 164 16.15 3.86 -25.38
C ASN A 164 17.04 4.97 -25.96
N ASN A 165 17.41 5.99 -25.16
CA ASN A 165 18.24 7.12 -25.60
C ASN A 165 19.64 7.15 -24.97
N ASN A 166 20.08 6.08 -24.29
CA ASN A 166 21.42 6.03 -23.68
C ASN A 166 22.46 5.31 -24.56
N ASP A 167 22.49 5.60 -25.86
CA ASP A 167 23.60 5.22 -26.75
C ASP A 167 24.13 6.42 -27.56
N ASP A 168 23.96 7.64 -27.02
CA ASP A 168 24.64 8.82 -27.52
C ASP A 168 25.92 9.03 -26.69
N GLY A 169 27.04 8.62 -27.28
CA GLY A 169 28.37 8.75 -26.72
C GLY A 169 28.63 10.12 -26.12
N PHE A 170 29.01 10.12 -24.85
CA PHE A 170 29.48 11.30 -24.14
C PHE A 170 30.90 11.63 -24.64
N ASP A 171 31.01 12.46 -25.68
CA ASP A 171 32.28 13.08 -26.06
C ASP A 171 32.69 14.07 -24.94
N LEU A 172 33.58 13.61 -24.06
CA LEU A 172 34.24 14.49 -23.10
C LEU A 172 35.17 15.44 -23.89
N PRO A 173 35.09 16.77 -23.69
CA PRO A 173 35.87 17.73 -24.47
C PRO A 173 37.34 17.85 -24.02
N PHE A 174 37.88 16.84 -23.34
CA PHE A 174 39.21 16.90 -22.72
C PHE A 174 40.10 15.75 -23.20
N ASP A 175 41.04 16.08 -24.07
CA ASP A 175 42.13 15.19 -24.46
C ASP A 175 43.20 15.18 -23.35
N MET A 176 43.24 14.10 -22.57
CA MET A 176 44.24 13.89 -21.52
C MET A 176 45.66 13.58 -22.06
N SER A 177 45.88 13.65 -23.38
CA SER A 177 47.20 13.53 -23.99
C SER A 177 47.93 14.87 -24.20
N ASP A 178 47.31 16.01 -23.87
CA ASP A 178 47.94 17.33 -23.95
C ASP A 178 49.10 17.48 -22.95
N PRO A 179 50.37 17.66 -23.40
CA PRO A 179 51.52 17.80 -22.52
C PRO A 179 51.63 19.15 -21.80
N SER A 180 50.71 20.11 -22.04
CA SER A 180 50.77 21.46 -21.46
C SER A 180 50.43 21.56 -19.96
N PHE A 181 50.06 20.44 -19.32
CA PHE A 181 49.69 20.37 -17.89
C PHE A 181 50.70 19.61 -16.99
N LYS A 182 51.96 19.44 -17.42
CA LYS A 182 53.04 18.90 -16.57
C LYS A 182 54.07 19.94 -16.16
#